data_AF-A0A6I5XDS5-F1
#
_entry.id   AF-A0A6I5XDS5-F1
#
_cell.length_a   1.000
_cell.length_b   1.000
_cell.length_c   1.000
_cell.angle_alpha   90.00
_cell.angle_beta   90.00
_cell.angle_gamma   90.00
#
_symmetry.space_group_name_H-M   'P 1'
#
loop_
_entity.id
_entity.type
_entity.pdbx_description
1 polymer ?
#
loop_
_entity_poly.entity_id
_entity_poly.type
_entity_poly.pdbx_seq_one_letter_code
_entity_poly.pdbx_strand_id
1 'polypeptide(L)' 'MRRPGAKAPCADQDPGLWFSENWQDIERAKRFCRACPVREACLDGAVERRETGVWGGQLLDRGHLSKRFALRRSTG' A
#
# COMPACT_ATOMS: atom_id res chain seq x y z
N MET A 1 22.61 -14.40 -9.64
CA MET A 1 21.60 -14.13 -10.68
C MET A 1 20.49 -13.27 -10.08
N ARG A 2 20.43 -11.98 -10.43
CA ARG A 2 19.33 -11.09 -10.01
C ARG A 2 18.09 -11.51 -10.81
N ARG A 3 17.14 -12.22 -10.19
CA ARG A 3 15.84 -12.52 -10.80
C ARG A 3 15.29 -11.19 -11.33
N PRO A 4 14.71 -11.11 -12.55
CA PRO A 4 13.99 -9.91 -12.96
C PRO A 4 13.01 -9.59 -11.83
N GLY A 5 13.26 -8.46 -11.15
CA GLY A 5 12.57 -8.11 -9.92
C GLY A 5 11.09 -8.20 -10.22
N ALA A 6 10.37 -9.08 -9.53
CA ALA A 6 8.96 -9.31 -9.80
C ALA A 6 8.26 -7.94 -9.73
N LYS A 7 7.86 -7.44 -10.90
CA LYS A 7 7.29 -6.10 -11.03
C LYS A 7 6.04 -6.07 -10.16
N ALA A 8 5.88 -5.02 -9.35
CA ALA A 8 4.65 -4.81 -8.61
C ALA A 8 3.56 -4.40 -9.60
N PRO A 9 2.53 -5.23 -9.90
CA PRO A 9 1.53 -4.90 -10.91
C PRO A 9 0.69 -3.68 -10.52
N CYS A 10 0.65 -3.37 -9.23
CA CYS A 10 0.03 -2.18 -8.69
C CYS A 10 0.68 -0.89 -9.20
N ALA A 11 1.96 -0.89 -9.59
CA ALA A 11 2.64 0.30 -10.09
C ALA A 11 2.09 0.80 -11.45
N ASP A 12 1.27 0.01 -12.14
CA ASP A 12 0.65 0.39 -13.42
C ASP A 12 -0.67 1.16 -13.27
N GLN A 13 -1.18 1.37 -12.04
CA GLN A 13 -2.39 2.17 -11.82
C GLN A 13 -2.04 3.63 -11.49
N ASP A 14 -3.09 4.46 -11.39
CA ASP A 14 -2.98 5.87 -11.01
C ASP A 14 -2.24 6.05 -9.67
N PRO A 15 -1.05 6.70 -9.66
CA PRO A 15 -0.28 6.96 -8.44
C PRO A 15 -1.07 7.71 -7.36
N GLY A 16 -2.03 8.57 -7.74
CA GLY A 16 -2.84 9.34 -6.79
C GLY A 16 -3.61 8.47 -5.81
N LEU A 17 -3.94 7.23 -6.20
CA LEU A 17 -4.64 6.27 -5.36
C LEU A 17 -3.84 5.88 -4.10
N TRP A 18 -2.52 5.82 -4.20
CA TRP A 18 -1.63 5.43 -3.08
C TRP A 18 -1.43 6.54 -2.05
N PHE A 19 -1.67 7.79 -2.43
CA PHE A 19 -1.49 8.97 -1.58
C PHE A 19 -2.82 9.68 -1.27
N SER A 20 -3.95 9.08 -1.65
CA SER A 20 -5.27 9.64 -1.41
C SER A 20 -5.62 9.67 0.08
N GLU A 21 -6.31 10.73 0.50
CA GLU A 21 -6.92 10.83 1.83
C GLU A 21 -8.34 10.24 1.86
N ASN A 22 -8.91 9.92 0.69
CA ASN A 22 -10.23 9.30 0.59
C ASN A 22 -10.17 7.83 0.98
N TRP A 23 -11.04 7.44 1.91
CA TRP A 23 -11.15 6.09 2.42
C TRP A 23 -11.40 5.02 1.33
N GLN A 24 -12.22 5.33 0.33
CA GLN A 24 -12.55 4.40 -0.75
C GLN A 24 -11.32 4.12 -1.64
N ASP A 25 -10.52 5.14 -1.90
CA ASP A 25 -9.29 5.02 -2.68
C ASP A 25 -8.22 4.25 -1.91
N ILE A 26 -8.06 4.52 -0.62
CA ILE A 26 -7.14 3.77 0.25
C ILE A 26 -7.48 2.28 0.23
N GLU A 27 -8.75 1.90 0.39
CA GLU A 27 -9.15 0.49 0.31
C GLU A 27 -9.01 -0.10 -1.09
N ARG A 28 -9.19 0.71 -2.13
CA ARG A 28 -8.91 0.29 -3.52
C ARG A 28 -7.41 0.05 -3.73
N ALA A 29 -6.55 0.91 -3.19
CA ALA A 29 -5.09 0.74 -3.26
C ALA A 29 -4.64 -0.53 -2.55
N LYS A 30 -5.14 -0.78 -1.33
CA LYS A 30 -4.86 -2.01 -0.59
C LYS A 30 -5.28 -3.28 -1.35
N ARG A 31 -6.39 -3.22 -2.09
CA ARG A 31 -6.88 -4.35 -2.90
C ARG A 31 -5.90 -4.75 -4.01
N PHE A 32 -5.25 -3.79 -4.68
CA PHE A 32 -4.23 -4.08 -5.69
C PHE A 32 -3.02 -4.82 -5.13
N CYS A 33 -2.75 -4.69 -3.82
CA CYS A 33 -1.63 -5.38 -3.18
C CYS A 33 -1.91 -6.84 -2.82
N ARG A 34 -3.17 -7.32 -2.84
CA ARG A 34 -3.55 -8.65 -2.29
C ARG A 34 -2.84 -9.84 -2.94
N ALA A 35 -2.64 -9.79 -4.25
CA ALA A 35 -1.97 -10.84 -5.03
C ALA A 35 -0.57 -10.43 -5.50
N CYS A 36 -0.02 -9.34 -4.96
CA CYS A 36 1.27 -8.82 -5.39
C CYS A 36 2.41 -9.70 -4.84
N PRO A 37 3.28 -10.28 -5.69
CA PRO A 37 4.34 -11.19 -5.25
C PRO A 37 5.44 -10.51 -4.43
N VAL A 38 5.51 -9.17 -4.46
CA VAL A 38 6.51 -8.38 -3.74
C VAL A 38 5.91 -7.56 -2.60
N ARG A 39 4.71 -7.94 -2.12
CA ARG A 39 3.98 -7.19 -1.09
C ARG A 39 4.80 -6.96 0.18
N GLU A 40 5.47 -7.99 0.67
CA GLU A 40 6.26 -7.95 1.91
C GLU A 40 7.49 -7.06 1.75
N ALA A 41 8.33 -7.33 0.75
CA ALA A 41 9.50 -6.49 0.44
C ALA A 41 9.13 -5.02 0.14
N CYS A 42 7.96 -4.77 -0.47
CA CYS A 42 7.44 -3.43 -0.69
C CYS A 42 7.09 -2.71 0.62
N LEU A 43 6.45 -3.41 1.56
CA LEU A 43 6.14 -2.87 2.89
C LEU A 43 7.42 -2.58 3.68
N ASP A 44 8.34 -3.54 3.73
CA ASP A 44 9.60 -3.41 4.50
C ASP A 44 10.40 -2.21 4.02
N GLY A 45 10.61 -2.09 2.70
CA GLY A 45 11.31 -0.95 2.13
C GLY A 45 10.60 0.39 2.37
N ALA A 46 9.27 0.40 2.42
CA ALA A 46 8.51 1.62 2.72
C ALA A 46 8.62 2.04 4.18
N VAL A 47 8.70 1.08 5.11
CA VAL A 47 8.99 1.33 6.53
C VAL A 47 10.39 1.93 6.69
N GLU A 48 11.40 1.32 6.06
CA GLU A 48 12.79 1.80 6.11
C GLU A 48 12.95 3.23 5.57
N ARG A 49 12.29 3.54 4.45
CA ARG A 49 12.31 4.87 3.84
C ARG A 49 11.38 5.88 4.50
N ARG A 50 10.63 5.48 5.53
CA ARG A 50 9.65 6.32 6.23
C ARG A 50 8.61 6.92 5.28
N GLU A 51 8.12 6.11 4.35
CA GLU A 51 7.12 6.54 3.37
C GLU A 51 5.75 6.81 4.02
N THR A 52 4.93 7.59 3.32
CA THR A 52 3.51 7.82 3.64
C THR A 52 2.65 7.31 2.48
N GLY A 53 1.41 6.91 2.78
CA GLY A 53 0.49 6.36 1.79
C GLY A 53 0.38 4.84 1.88
N VAL A 54 -0.20 4.20 0.87
CA VAL A 54 -0.40 2.75 0.87
C VAL A 54 0.86 2.04 0.35
N TRP A 55 1.37 1.06 1.10
CA TRP A 55 2.56 0.28 0.74
C TRP A 55 2.36 -1.16 1.19
N GLY A 56 2.62 -2.14 0.33
CA GLY A 56 2.41 -3.55 0.66
C GLY A 56 1.02 -3.89 1.22
N GLY A 57 -0.02 -3.14 0.84
CA GLY A 57 -1.39 -3.32 1.34
C GLY A 57 -1.66 -2.73 2.73
N GLN A 58 -0.73 -1.98 3.28
CA GLN A 58 -0.87 -1.25 4.55
C GLN A 58 -0.84 0.25 4.29
N LEU A 59 -1.53 1.03 5.13
CA LEU A 59 -1.38 2.47 5.10
C LEU A 59 -0.30 2.88 6.10
N LEU A 60 0.69 3.63 5.62
CA LEU A 60 1.78 4.17 6.41
C LEU A 60 1.64 5.69 6.59
N ASP A 61 2.07 6.16 7.76
CA ASP A 61 2.39 7.55 8.03
C ASP A 61 3.83 7.60 8.54
N ARG A 62 4.72 8.19 7.74
CA ARG A 62 6.16 8.28 8.05
C ARG A 62 6.78 6.94 8.46
N GLY A 63 6.45 5.87 7.73
CA GLY A 63 6.94 4.50 7.98
C GLY A 63 6.20 3.74 9.09
N HIS A 64 5.21 4.33 9.75
CA HIS A 64 4.44 3.68 10.81
C HIS A 64 3.07 3.24 10.31
N LEU A 65 2.60 2.06 10.73
CA LEU A 65 1.26 1.59 10.42
C LEU A 65 0.21 2.57 10.96
N SER A 66 -0.56 3.16 10.05
CA SER A 66 -1.60 4.12 10.38
C SER A 66 -2.90 3.41 10.77
N LYS A 67 -3.38 3.67 11.98
CA LYS A 67 -4.67 3.17 12.47
C LYS A 67 -5.86 4.02 12.03
N ARG A 68 -5.60 5.20 11.45
CA ARG A 68 -6.63 6.20 11.07
C ARG A 68 -7.68 5.63 10.11
N PHE A 69 -7.32 4.60 9.35
CA PHE A 69 -8.18 3.99 8.34
C PHE A 69 -8.41 2.49 8.58
N ALA A 70 -8.13 1.98 9.78
CA ALA A 70 -8.37 0.57 10.16
C ALA A 70 -9.75 0.36 10.83
N LEU A 71 -10.44 1.43 11.22
CA LEU A 71 -11.55 1.39 12.18
C LEU A 71 -12.96 1.55 11.59
N ARG A 72 -13.12 1.71 10.27
CA ARG A 72 -14.47 1.66 9.67
C ARG A 72 -14.86 0.21 9.40
N ARG A 73 -15.51 -0.41 10.40
CA ARG A 73 -16.41 -1.54 10.14
C ARG A 73 -17.54 -0.98 9.27
N SER A 74 -17.81 -1.66 8.17
CA SER A 74 -18.95 -1.42 7.31
C SER A 74 -20.23 -1.29 8.16
N THR A 75 -20.80 -0.10 8.20
CA THR A 75 -22.19 0.10 8.61
C THR A 75 -22.86 0.84 7.46
N GLY A 76 -23.80 0.17 6.80
CA GLY A 76 -24.57 0.69 5.66
C GLY A 76 -24.31 -0.09 4.39
#